data_AF-A0A455U8H0-F1
#
_entry.id   AF-A0A455U8H0-F1
#
_cell.length_a   1.000
_cell.length_b   1.000
_cell.length_c   1.000
_cell.angle_alpha   90.00
_cell.angle_beta   90.00
_cell.angle_gamma   90.00
#
_symmetry.space_group_name_H-M   'P 1'
#
loop_
_entity.id
_entity.type
_entity.pdbx_description
1 polymer ?
#
loop_
_entity_poly.entity_id
_entity_poly.type
_entity_poly.pdbx_seq_one_letter_code
_entity_poly.pdbx_strand_id
1 'polypeptide(L)'
;MAQGNNSIKKVLIVAFALCIVCSVIVSTAAVALRPMQQLNQELDRKTNILNVAKLYEPGMDVEEVFNEEITARVVDLDTGEYSEEFDPDTYDSFEGCE
;
A
#
# COMPACT_ATOMS: atom_id res chain seq x y z
N MET A 1 33.88 -27.90 28.73
CA MET A 1 33.06 -27.65 29.93
C MET A 1 31.61 -27.49 29.49
N ALA A 2 30.82 -28.55 29.58
CA ALA A 2 29.45 -28.59 29.09
C ALA A 2 28.53 -29.05 30.23
N GLN A 3 27.84 -28.12 30.88
CA GLN A 3 26.51 -28.30 31.52
C GLN A 3 26.14 -27.08 32.36
N GLY A 4 24.90 -26.61 32.25
CA GLY A 4 24.30 -25.75 33.27
C GLY A 4 22.97 -25.06 32.97
N ASN A 5 22.49 -24.95 31.72
CA ASN A 5 21.36 -24.04 31.43
C ASN A 5 20.36 -24.46 30.34
N ASN A 6 20.44 -25.68 29.78
CA ASN A 6 19.48 -26.15 28.78
C ASN A 6 18.31 -26.92 29.43
N SER A 7 17.37 -26.19 30.03
CA SER A 7 16.12 -26.77 30.54
C SER A 7 14.99 -26.42 29.56
N ILE A 8 14.19 -27.41 29.14
CA ILE A 8 13.10 -27.25 28.14
C ILE A 8 12.20 -26.05 28.50
N LYS A 9 11.91 -25.85 29.79
CA LYS A 9 11.14 -24.71 30.28
C LYS A 9 11.81 -23.36 29.97
N LYS A 10 13.14 -23.25 30.13
CA LYS A 10 13.88 -22.03 29.80
C LYS A 10 13.91 -21.77 28.30
N VAL A 11 14.06 -22.82 27.48
CA VAL A 11 14.02 -22.69 26.01
C VAL A 11 12.68 -22.14 25.55
N LEU A 12 11.56 -22.67 26.07
CA LEU A 12 10.22 -22.18 25.73
C LEU A 12 10.00 -20.73 26.18
N ILE A 13 10.46 -20.35 27.38
CA ILE A 13 10.35 -18.97 27.88
C ILE A 13 11.15 -18.00 26.99
N VAL A 14 12.39 -18.36 26.63
CA VAL A 14 13.24 -17.51 25.79
C VAL A 14 12.67 -17.38 24.37
N ALA A 15 12.21 -18.49 23.78
CA ALA A 15 11.59 -18.47 22.46
C ALA A 15 10.33 -17.58 22.45
N PHE A 16 9.46 -17.72 23.45
CA PHE A 16 8.24 -16.91 23.54
C PHE A 16 8.53 -15.42 23.75
N ALA A 17 9.52 -15.10 24.58
CA ALA A 17 9.96 -13.71 24.78
C ALA A 17 10.52 -13.10 23.49
N LEU A 18 11.35 -13.85 22.74
CA LEU A 18 11.86 -13.42 21.43
C LEU A 18 10.72 -13.20 20.43
N CYS A 19 9.74 -14.12 20.35
CA CYS A 19 8.60 -13.98 19.46
C CYS A 19 7.83 -12.69 19.72
N ILE A 20 7.57 -12.35 20.98
CA ILE A 20 6.85 -11.12 21.35
C ILE A 20 7.66 -9.87 20.99
N VAL A 21 8.96 -9.84 21.31
CA VAL A 21 9.81 -8.69 21.01
C VAL A 21 9.91 -8.48 19.50
N CYS A 22 10.15 -9.55 18.74
CA CYS A 22 10.23 -9.49 17.28
C CYS A 22 8.90 -9.09 16.65
N SER A 23 7.76 -9.59 17.13
CA SER A 23 6.44 -9.21 16.58
C SER A 23 6.14 -7.73 16.79
N VAL A 24 6.45 -7.19 17.97
CA VAL A 24 6.25 -5.78 18.27
C VAL A 24 7.10 -4.91 17.34
N ILE A 25 8.40 -5.21 17.21
CA ILE A 25 9.33 -4.43 16.36
C ILE A 25 8.89 -4.43 14.88
N VAL A 26 8.52 -5.60 14.33
CA VAL A 26 8.10 -5.69 12.93
C VAL A 26 6.76 -4.97 12.72
N SER A 27 5.81 -5.12 13.63
CA SER A 27 4.51 -4.46 13.53
C SER A 27 4.63 -2.93 13.61
N THR A 28 5.50 -2.39 14.46
CA THR A 28 5.68 -0.93 14.62
C THR A 28 6.34 -0.33 13.39
N ALA A 29 7.37 -0.98 12.85
CA ALA A 29 7.99 -0.56 11.60
C ALA A 29 6.96 -0.57 10.45
N ALA A 30 6.15 -1.61 10.35
CA ALA A 30 5.13 -1.71 9.30
C ALA A 30 4.10 -0.57 9.38
N VAL A 31 3.66 -0.17 10.58
CA VAL A 31 2.65 0.90 10.73
C VAL A 31 3.26 2.29 10.54
N ALA A 32 4.48 2.52 11.02
CA ALA A 32 5.13 3.83 10.93
C ALA A 32 5.49 4.22 9.48
N LEU A 33 5.84 3.25 8.64
CA LEU A 33 6.22 3.49 7.24
C LEU A 33 5.03 3.54 6.28
N ARG A 34 3.87 2.94 6.62
CA ARG A 34 2.66 2.96 5.80
C ARG A 34 2.21 4.35 5.32
N PRO A 35 2.11 5.40 6.17
CA PRO A 35 1.60 6.69 5.70
C PRO A 35 2.50 7.33 4.64
N MET A 36 3.83 7.23 4.80
CA MET A 36 4.77 7.74 3.81
C MET A 36 4.72 6.93 2.51
N GLN A 37 4.55 5.61 2.61
CA GLN A 37 4.40 4.75 1.44
C GLN A 37 3.11 5.06 0.67
N GLN A 38 1.99 5.32 1.36
CA GLN A 38 0.72 5.67 0.70
C GLN A 38 0.81 6.96 -0.11
N LEU A 39 1.39 8.03 0.46
CA LEU A 39 1.57 9.31 -0.24
C LEU A 39 2.45 9.18 -1.49
N ASN A 40 3.61 8.51 -1.34
CA ASN A 40 4.49 8.30 -2.49
C ASN A 40 3.87 7.35 -3.52
N GLN A 41 3.12 6.34 -3.08
CA GLN A 41 2.45 5.41 -3.98
C GLN A 41 1.34 6.08 -4.79
N GLU A 42 0.63 7.05 -4.22
CA GLU A 42 -0.35 7.85 -4.95
C GLU A 42 0.32 8.72 -6.01
N LEU A 43 1.40 9.43 -5.65
CA LEU A 43 2.19 10.22 -6.61
C LEU A 43 2.80 9.34 -7.71
N ASP A 44 3.32 8.17 -7.36
CA ASP A 44 3.85 7.21 -8.32
C ASP A 44 2.74 6.68 -9.25
N ARG A 45 1.53 6.42 -8.74
CA ARG A 45 0.39 6.02 -9.57
C ARG A 45 0.02 7.11 -10.58
N LYS A 46 -0.18 8.35 -10.12
CA LYS A 46 -0.47 9.51 -10.99
C LYS A 46 0.64 9.70 -12.03
N THR A 47 1.90 9.64 -11.61
CA THR A 47 3.08 9.73 -12.50
C THR A 47 3.08 8.62 -13.55
N ASN A 48 2.80 7.37 -13.18
CA ASN A 48 2.74 6.25 -14.12
C ASN A 48 1.60 6.41 -15.13
N ILE A 49 0.42 6.89 -14.70
CA ILE A 49 -0.70 7.17 -15.60
C ILE A 49 -0.31 8.23 -16.64
N LEU A 50 0.30 9.34 -16.20
CA LEU A 50 0.81 10.39 -17.11
C LEU A 50 1.89 9.86 -18.05
N ASN A 51 2.78 8.99 -17.57
CA ASN A 51 3.81 8.36 -18.42
C ASN A 51 3.20 7.50 -19.52
N VAL A 52 2.18 6.68 -19.22
CA VAL A 52 1.48 5.85 -20.22
C VAL A 52 0.73 6.73 -21.22
N ALA A 53 0.14 7.83 -20.76
CA ALA A 53 -0.49 8.83 -21.62
C ALA A 53 0.52 9.69 -22.42
N LYS A 54 1.83 9.56 -22.17
CA LYS A 54 2.92 10.39 -22.73
C LYS A 54 2.80 11.88 -22.40
N LEU A 55 2.21 12.19 -21.25
CA LEU A 55 2.02 13.55 -20.71
C LEU A 55 3.03 13.88 -19.59
N TYR A 56 3.90 12.95 -19.22
CA TYR A 56 4.89 13.16 -18.17
C TYR A 56 6.15 13.89 -18.66
N GLU A 57 6.49 14.98 -17.99
CA GLU A 57 7.73 15.75 -18.16
C GLU A 57 8.51 15.86 -16.83
N PRO A 58 9.84 15.73 -16.84
CA PRO A 58 10.64 15.82 -15.62
C PRO A 58 10.54 17.20 -14.97
N GLY A 59 10.13 17.25 -13.70
CA GLY A 59 10.05 18.49 -12.92
C GLY A 59 8.71 19.23 -13.00
N MET A 60 7.71 18.65 -13.66
CA MET A 60 6.34 19.15 -13.64
C MET A 60 5.63 18.85 -12.31
N ASP A 61 4.57 19.60 -12.01
CA ASP A 61 3.63 19.24 -10.95
C ASP A 61 2.69 18.15 -11.46
N VAL A 62 2.92 16.91 -11.00
CA VAL A 62 2.15 15.72 -11.41
C VAL A 62 0.69 15.83 -10.98
N GLU A 63 0.41 16.45 -9.83
CA GLU A 63 -0.94 16.51 -9.27
C GLU A 63 -1.79 17.51 -10.04
N GLU A 64 -1.24 18.68 -10.38
CA GLU A 64 -1.91 19.68 -11.21
C GLU A 64 -2.26 19.11 -12.58
N VAL A 65 -1.29 18.56 -13.30
CA VAL A 65 -1.51 18.05 -14.66
C VAL A 65 -2.41 16.81 -14.69
N PHE A 66 -2.35 15.97 -13.67
CA PHE A 66 -3.29 14.86 -13.56
C PHE A 66 -4.73 15.36 -13.43
N ASN A 67 -4.99 16.39 -12.62
CA ASN A 67 -6.33 16.95 -12.45
C ASN A 67 -6.84 17.69 -13.70
N GLU A 68 -5.95 18.27 -14.50
CA GLU A 68 -6.33 18.99 -15.73
C GLU A 68 -6.56 18.05 -16.92
N GLU A 69 -5.66 17.09 -17.12
CA GLU A 69 -5.61 16.28 -18.35
C GLU A 69 -6.27 14.90 -18.21
N ILE A 70 -6.48 14.40 -16.98
CA ILE A 70 -7.07 13.09 -16.73
C ILE A 70 -8.46 13.22 -16.13
N THR A 71 -9.44 12.55 -16.74
CA THR A 71 -10.79 12.40 -16.18
C THR A 71 -11.00 10.96 -15.74
N ALA A 72 -11.11 10.75 -14.43
CA ALA A 72 -11.41 9.43 -13.88
C ALA A 72 -12.87 9.05 -14.17
N ARG A 73 -13.10 7.80 -14.59
CA ARG A 73 -14.43 7.24 -14.91
C ARG A 73 -14.50 5.80 -14.43
N VAL A 74 -15.63 5.40 -13.86
CA VAL A 74 -15.91 4.00 -13.52
C VAL A 74 -16.60 3.34 -14.71
N VAL A 75 -16.18 2.12 -15.04
CA VAL A 75 -16.72 1.31 -16.13
C VAL A 75 -17.20 -0.01 -15.56
N ASP A 76 -18.41 -0.40 -15.93
CA ASP A 76 -18.93 -1.74 -15.67
C ASP A 76 -18.23 -2.72 -16.62
N LEU A 77 -17.60 -3.76 -16.07
CA LEU A 77 -16.80 -4.71 -16.85
C LEU A 77 -17.64 -5.72 -17.64
N ASP A 78 -18.90 -5.94 -17.27
CA ASP A 78 -19.82 -6.85 -17.93
C ASP A 78 -20.50 -6.18 -19.13
N THR A 79 -20.92 -4.91 -18.98
CA THR A 79 -21.61 -4.15 -20.02
C THR A 79 -20.67 -3.28 -20.85
N GLY A 80 -19.53 -2.88 -20.29
CA GLY A 80 -18.59 -1.93 -20.91
C GLY A 80 -19.07 -0.48 -20.87
N GLU A 81 -20.18 -0.20 -20.20
CA GLU A 81 -20.74 1.16 -20.08
C GLU A 81 -20.16 1.89 -18.88
N TYR A 82 -20.16 3.23 -18.94
CA TYR A 82 -19.76 4.05 -17.80
C TYR A 82 -20.84 3.96 -16.71
N SER A 83 -20.41 3.65 -15.50
CA SER A 83 -21.29 3.64 -14.33
C SER A 83 -21.15 4.97 -13.57
N GLU A 84 -22.27 5.60 -13.27
CA GLU A 84 -22.35 6.78 -12.38
C GLU A 84 -22.65 6.37 -10.93
N GLU A 85 -22.79 5.06 -10.66
CA GLU A 85 -23.16 4.55 -9.34
C GLU A 85 -22.01 4.68 -8.33
N PHE A 86 -20.77 4.74 -8.83
CA PHE A 86 -19.57 4.86 -8.02
C PHE A 86 -18.79 6.12 -8.37
N ASP A 87 -18.31 6.81 -7.35
CA ASP A 87 -17.44 7.97 -7.50
C ASP A 87 -16.02 7.50 -7.87
N PRO A 88 -15.50 7.84 -9.06
CA PRO A 88 -14.20 7.38 -9.53
C PRO A 88 -13.03 7.85 -8.66
N ASP A 89 -13.20 8.91 -7.86
CA ASP A 89 -12.14 9.45 -7.01
C ASP A 89 -12.02 8.68 -5.68
N THR A 90 -13.09 8.01 -5.24
CA THR A 90 -13.14 7.26 -3.97
C THR A 90 -13.31 5.75 -4.16
N TYR A 91 -13.49 5.29 -5.40
CA TYR A 91 -13.69 3.89 -5.71
C TYR A 91 -12.42 3.05 -5.58
N ASP A 92 -12.41 2.12 -4.61
CA ASP A 92 -11.37 1.09 -4.51
C ASP A 92 -11.75 -0.13 -5.36
N SER A 93 -10.96 -0.36 -6.41
CA SER A 93 -11.16 -1.47 -7.34
C SER A 93 -11.04 -2.86 -6.69
N PHE A 94 -10.43 -2.97 -5.51
CA PHE A 94 -10.27 -4.23 -4.78
C PHE A 94 -11.41 -4.52 -3.78
N GLU A 95 -12.04 -3.48 -3.22
CA GLU A 95 -13.24 -3.65 -2.36
C GLU A 95 -14.53 -3.79 -3.20
N GLY A 96 -14.57 -3.22 -4.41
CA GLY A 96 -15.75 -3.28 -5.30
C GLY A 96 -15.95 -4.60 -6.07
N CYS A 97 -15.14 -5.64 -5.82
CA CYS A 97 -15.29 -6.97 -6.45
C CYS A 97 -16.03 -7.99 -5.57
N GLU A 98 -16.69 -7.58 -4.48
CA GLU A 98 -17.58 -8.44 -3.67
C GLU A 98 -19.03 -8.46 -4.15
#